data_AF-A0A316JQQ0-F1
#
_entry.id   AF-A0A316JQQ0-F1
#
_cell.length_a   1.000
_cell.length_b   1.000
_cell.length_c   1.000
_cell.angle_alpha   90.00
_cell.angle_beta   90.00
_cell.angle_gamma   90.00
#
_symmetry.space_group_name_H-M   'P 1'
#
loop_
_entity.id
_entity.type
_entity.pdbx_description
1 polymer ?
#
loop_
_entity_poly.entity_id
_entity_poly.type
_entity_poly.pdbx_seq_one_letter_code
_entity_poly.pdbx_strand_id
1 'polypeptide(L)'
;MKIRIYVLAAALMAVTTTSFAQQFISEPVSEFVPYRVAEANASGDYMEIIRQIDKVPENDSVYTSLLVSKASALIELERYDEAIEVCDEGLKRSHN
;
A
#
# COMPACT_ATOMS: atom_id res chain seq x y z
N MET A 1 17.00 -26.17 -37.76
CA MET A 1 17.81 -25.29 -36.89
C MET A 1 17.12 -23.95 -36.58
N LYS A 2 16.55 -23.26 -37.58
CA LYS A 2 15.89 -21.93 -37.41
C LYS A 2 14.70 -21.91 -36.44
N ILE A 3 13.83 -22.93 -36.46
CA ILE A 3 12.64 -23.00 -35.58
C ILE A 3 13.00 -23.03 -34.09
N ARG A 4 14.06 -23.76 -33.70
CA ARG A 4 14.52 -23.82 -32.29
C ARG A 4 15.03 -22.46 -31.79
N ILE A 5 15.62 -21.66 -32.67
CA ILE A 5 16.14 -20.32 -32.36
C ILE A 5 14.99 -19.35 -32.08
N TYR A 6 13.89 -19.42 -32.85
CA TYR A 6 12.72 -18.56 -32.62
C TYR A 6 12.00 -18.89 -31.31
N VAL A 7 11.88 -20.18 -30.97
CA VAL A 7 11.26 -20.60 -29.69
C VAL A 7 12.07 -20.12 -28.49
N LEU A 8 13.40 -20.23 -28.56
CA LEU A 8 14.31 -19.70 -27.53
C LEU A 8 14.23 -18.18 -27.40
N ALA A 9 14.15 -17.45 -28.52
CA ALA A 9 14.02 -15.99 -28.51
C ALA A 9 12.68 -15.53 -27.91
N ALA A 10 11.57 -16.22 -28.22
CA ALA A 10 10.25 -15.91 -27.65
C ALA A 10 10.19 -16.16 -26.13
N ALA A 11 10.80 -17.24 -25.66
CA ALA A 11 10.89 -17.54 -24.23
C ALA A 11 11.68 -16.48 -23.45
N LEU A 12 12.79 -15.99 -24.02
CA LEU A 12 13.61 -14.92 -23.41
C LEU A 12 12.84 -13.59 -23.31
N MET A 13 12.06 -13.21 -24.33
CA MET A 13 11.24 -11.99 -24.27
C MET A 13 10.18 -12.07 -23.17
N ALA A 14 9.51 -13.21 -23.01
CA ALA A 14 8.53 -13.41 -21.95
C ALA A 14 9.13 -13.24 -20.54
N VAL A 15 10.34 -13.77 -20.31
CA VAL A 15 11.07 -13.62 -19.04
C VAL A 15 11.45 -12.16 -18.77
N THR A 16 11.82 -11.40 -19.80
CA THR A 16 12.10 -9.96 -19.62
C THR A 16 10.83 -9.17 -19.30
N THR A 17 9.67 -9.51 -19.89
CA THR A 17 8.42 -8.81 -19.56
C THR A 17 7.92 -9.08 -18.15
N THR A 18 8.13 -10.30 -17.62
CA THR A 18 7.79 -10.61 -16.23
C THR A 18 8.77 -9.98 -15.25
N SER A 19 10.07 -9.93 -15.59
CA SER A 19 11.09 -9.23 -14.79
C SER A 19 10.86 -7.71 -14.77
N PHE A 20 10.46 -7.12 -15.91
CA PHE A 20 10.11 -5.70 -15.99
C PHE A 20 8.80 -5.38 -15.25
N ALA A 21 7.85 -6.32 -15.24
CA ALA A 21 6.64 -6.22 -14.43
C ALA A 21 6.94 -6.29 -12.91
N GLN A 22 7.92 -7.11 -12.49
CA GLN A 22 8.41 -7.14 -11.11
C GLN A 22 9.22 -5.88 -10.74
N GLN A 23 9.89 -5.25 -11.70
CA GLN A 23 10.75 -4.09 -11.46
C GLN A 23 9.99 -2.78 -11.21
N PHE A 24 8.69 -2.74 -11.50
CA PHE A 24 7.79 -1.62 -11.16
C PHE A 24 7.04 -1.83 -9.83
N ILE A 25 7.49 -2.76 -9.00
CA ILE A 25 7.16 -2.76 -7.57
C ILE A 25 7.94 -1.59 -6.99
N SER A 26 7.26 -0.43 -6.88
CA SER A 26 7.62 0.64 -5.94
C SER A 26 8.20 -0.01 -4.68
N GLU A 27 9.34 0.46 -4.18
CA GLU A 27 10.01 -0.07 -2.99
C GLU A 27 9.03 -0.57 -1.91
N PRO A 28 9.38 -1.57 -1.08
CA PRO A 28 8.50 -2.15 -0.07
C PRO A 28 8.22 -1.18 1.10
N VAL A 29 8.08 0.13 0.84
CA VAL A 29 7.52 1.13 1.74
C VAL A 29 6.28 0.59 2.43
N SER A 30 5.39 -0.06 1.67
CA SER A 30 4.16 -0.66 2.17
C SER A 30 4.38 -1.78 3.20
N GLU A 31 5.38 -2.65 3.00
CA GLU A 31 5.66 -3.78 3.91
C GLU A 31 6.06 -3.29 5.31
N PHE A 32 6.73 -2.13 5.39
CA PHE A 32 7.19 -1.57 6.67
C PHE A 32 6.22 -0.57 7.31
N VAL A 33 5.22 -0.06 6.57
CA VAL A 33 4.28 0.94 7.11
C VAL A 33 3.53 0.44 8.35
N PRO A 34 3.00 -0.80 8.42
CA PRO A 34 2.33 -1.29 9.62
C PRO A 34 3.20 -1.24 10.88
N TYR A 35 4.49 -1.58 10.75
CA TYR A 35 5.43 -1.54 11.88
C TYR A 35 5.68 -0.10 12.35
N ARG A 36 5.86 0.83 11.41
CA ARG A 36 6.05 2.26 11.72
C ARG A 36 4.81 2.89 12.33
N VAL A 37 3.62 2.50 11.85
CA VAL A 37 2.35 2.93 12.43
C VAL A 37 2.22 2.42 13.86
N ALA A 38 2.57 1.16 14.12
CA ALA A 38 2.56 0.62 15.48
C ALA A 38 3.55 1.35 16.42
N GLU A 39 4.75 1.66 15.94
CA GLU A 39 5.76 2.43 16.68
C GLU A 39 5.30 3.86 16.98
N ALA A 40 4.77 4.57 15.97
CA ALA A 40 4.23 5.92 16.11
C ALA A 40 3.03 5.93 17.06
N ASN A 41 2.17 4.92 17.01
CA ASN A 41 1.04 4.76 17.92
C ASN A 41 1.50 4.55 19.38
N ALA A 42 2.55 3.76 19.61
CA ALA A 42 3.16 3.63 20.93
C ALA A 42 3.78 4.94 21.46
N SER A 43 4.20 5.82 20.55
CA SER A 43 4.80 7.12 20.87
C SER A 43 3.78 8.26 20.94
N GLY A 44 2.51 8.01 20.58
CA GLY A 44 1.48 9.05 20.45
C GLY A 44 1.71 10.04 19.30
N ASP A 45 2.56 9.70 18.32
CA ASP A 45 2.81 10.57 17.16
C ASP A 45 1.76 10.34 16.07
N TYR A 46 0.57 10.88 16.31
CA TYR A 46 -0.59 10.70 15.43
C TYR A 46 -0.40 11.36 14.05
N MET A 47 0.40 12.42 13.96
CA MET A 47 0.72 13.06 12.67
C MET A 47 1.63 12.16 11.82
N GLU A 48 2.59 11.48 12.43
CA GLU A 48 3.43 10.51 11.74
C GLU A 48 2.63 9.31 11.23
N ILE A 49 1.65 8.82 12.01
CA ILE A 49 0.73 7.75 11.57
C ILE A 49 0.06 8.15 10.25
N ILE A 50 -0.57 9.32 10.21
CA ILE A 50 -1.26 9.82 9.01
C ILE A 50 -0.27 9.94 7.84
N ARG A 51 0.91 10.53 8.08
CA ARG A 51 1.93 10.73 7.05
C ARG A 51 2.48 9.43 6.46
N GLN A 52 2.62 8.37 7.26
CA GLN A 52 3.05 7.07 6.75
C GLN A 52 1.95 6.40 5.92
N ILE A 53 0.70 6.49 6.38
CA ILE A 53 -0.44 5.88 5.69
C ILE A 53 -0.73 6.59 4.36
N ASP A 54 -0.61 7.92 4.30
CA ASP A 54 -0.83 8.69 3.06
C ASP A 54 0.16 8.38 1.93
N LYS A 55 1.28 7.69 2.24
CA LYS A 55 2.23 7.21 1.23
C LYS A 55 1.86 5.86 0.66
N VAL A 56 0.94 5.13 1.30
CA VAL A 56 0.53 3.80 0.86
C VAL A 56 -0.47 3.97 -0.29
N PRO A 57 -0.20 3.36 -1.47
CA PRO A 57 -1.14 3.37 -2.57
C PRO A 57 -2.48 2.75 -2.16
N GLU A 58 -3.59 3.35 -2.59
CA GLU A 58 -4.94 2.87 -2.28
C GLU A 58 -5.24 1.44 -2.75
N ASN A 59 -4.51 0.96 -3.77
CA ASN A 59 -4.63 -0.39 -4.30
C ASN A 59 -3.75 -1.40 -3.57
N ASP A 60 -2.96 -0.96 -2.59
CA ASP A 60 -2.15 -1.86 -1.79
C ASP A 60 -3.03 -2.71 -0.86
N SER A 61 -2.67 -3.98 -0.74
CA SER A 61 -3.31 -4.93 0.16
C SER A 61 -3.38 -4.48 1.61
N VAL A 62 -2.44 -3.66 2.08
CA VAL A 62 -2.42 -3.17 3.48
C VAL A 62 -3.18 -1.86 3.65
N TYR A 63 -3.56 -1.17 2.58
CA TYR A 63 -4.17 0.16 2.67
C TYR A 63 -5.44 0.15 3.52
N THR A 64 -6.37 -0.78 3.22
CA THR A 64 -7.64 -0.89 3.94
C THR A 64 -7.44 -1.20 5.43
N SER A 65 -6.45 -2.01 5.79
CA SER A 65 -6.19 -2.33 7.20
C SER A 65 -5.63 -1.13 7.97
N LEU A 66 -4.95 -0.21 7.29
CA LEU A 66 -4.39 1.01 7.88
C LEU A 66 -5.43 2.12 8.09
N LEU A 67 -6.58 2.09 7.40
CA LEU A 67 -7.63 3.11 7.54
C LEU A 67 -8.14 3.24 8.98
N VAL A 68 -8.19 2.13 9.74
CA VAL A 68 -8.56 2.14 11.16
C VAL A 68 -7.56 2.95 11.98
N SER A 69 -6.26 2.76 11.75
CA SER A 69 -5.21 3.53 12.43
C SER A 69 -5.25 5.01 12.04
N LYS A 70 -5.52 5.32 10.77
CA LYS A 70 -5.67 6.70 10.30
C LYS A 70 -6.86 7.40 10.96
N ALA A 71 -8.02 6.75 11.01
CA ALA A 71 -9.21 7.28 11.69
C ALA A 71 -8.95 7.52 13.19
N SER A 72 -8.31 6.56 13.87
CA SER A 72 -7.95 6.70 15.28
C SER A 72 -7.01 7.89 15.51
N ALA A 73 -5.98 8.05 14.68
CA ALA A 73 -5.05 9.17 14.77
C ALA A 73 -5.75 10.53 14.54
N LEU A 74 -6.70 10.60 13.62
CA LEU A 74 -7.48 11.81 13.37
C LEU A 74 -8.39 12.16 14.55
N ILE A 75 -8.98 11.17 15.23
CA ILE A 75 -9.78 11.38 16.44
C ILE A 75 -8.93 11.98 17.57
N GLU A 76 -7.74 11.43 17.79
CA GLU A 76 -6.81 11.91 18.83
C GLU A 76 -6.29 13.33 18.54
N LEU A 77 -6.28 13.74 17.26
CA LEU A 77 -5.96 15.09 16.83
C LEU A 77 -7.18 16.02 16.76
N GLU A 78 -8.36 15.56 17.23
CA GLU A 78 -9.63 16.28 17.18
C GLU A 78 -10.10 16.67 15.77
N ARG A 79 -9.61 15.97 14.73
CA ARG A 79 -9.95 16.16 13.31
C ARG A 79 -11.11 15.24 12.91
N TYR A 80 -12.26 15.46 13.54
CA TYR A 80 -13.40 14.53 13.47
C TYR A 80 -14.01 14.39 12.08
N ASP A 81 -14.13 15.48 11.32
CA ASP A 81 -14.72 15.45 9.97
C ASP A 81 -13.89 14.55 9.04
N GLU A 82 -12.56 14.67 9.09
CA GLU A 82 -11.66 13.82 8.30
C GLU A 82 -11.67 12.36 8.78
N ALA A 83 -11.84 12.12 10.09
CA ALA A 83 -11.98 10.77 10.62
C ALA A 83 -13.25 10.09 10.09
N ILE A 84 -14.36 10.84 9.93
CA ILE A 84 -15.60 10.34 9.33
C ILE A 84 -15.38 9.98 7.87
N GLU A 85 -14.73 10.86 7.09
CA GLU A 85 -14.42 10.59 5.68
C GLU A 85 -13.59 9.29 5.51
N VAL A 86 -12.58 9.09 6.36
CA VAL A 86 -11.76 7.87 6.37
C VAL A 86 -12.57 6.64 6.76
N CYS A 87 -13.48 6.75 7.72
CA CYS A 87 -14.38 5.65 8.10
C CYS A 87 -15.32 5.26 6.95
N ASP A 88 -15.92 6.26 6.29
CA ASP A 88 -16.82 6.05 5.16
C ASP A 88 -16.09 5.39 3.98
N GLU A 89 -14.84 5.78 3.72
CA GLU A 89 -13.99 5.12 2.75
C GLU A 89 -13.77 3.64 3.10
N GLY A 90 -13.41 3.34 4.34
CA GLY A 90 -13.21 1.97 4.82
C GLY A 90 -14.46 1.10 4.66
N LEU A 91 -15.64 1.65 5.01
CA LEU A 91 -16.92 0.96 4.87
C LEU A 91 -17.25 0.67 3.39
N LYS A 92 -17.03 1.64 2.50
CA LYS A 92 -17.24 1.46 1.06
C LYS A 92 -16.35 0.35 0.48
N ARG A 93 -15.12 0.21 0.98
CA ARG A 93 -14.18 -0.83 0.56
C ARG A 93 -14.51 -2.20 1.15
N SER A 94 -15.06 -2.27 2.36
CA SER A 94 -15.44 -3.53 3.01
C SER A 94 -16.70 -4.19 2.42
N HIS A 95 -17.53 -3.44 1.71
CA HIS A 95 -18.79 -3.91 1.15
C HIS A 95 -18.71 -4.34 -0.33
N ASN A 96 -17.52 -4.30 -0.93
CA ASN A 96 -17.22 -4.82 -2.28
C ASN A 96 -16.50 -6.17 -2.21
#